data_AF-A0A096AGI2-F1
#
_entry.id   AF-A0A096AGI2-F1
#
_cell.length_a   1.000
_cell.length_b   1.000
_cell.length_c   1.000
_cell.angle_alpha   90.00
_cell.angle_beta   90.00
_cell.angle_gamma   90.00
#
_symmetry.space_group_name_H-M   'P 1'
#
loop_
_entity.id
_entity.type
_entity.pdbx_description
1 polymer ?
#
loop_
_entity_poly.entity_id
_entity_poly.type
_entity_poly.pdbx_seq_one_letter_code
_entity_poly.pdbx_strand_id
1 'polypeptide(L)'
;VNGSQLYKTNQGFDVYIKDNTDGNTFNVKLGDDKKDAFGFDAGNGLAIARDGKKITYSLQDDVSVGKAGDNGKDGKITVNGKDGEKVTINGKNGEIGLQGPKGADGKDGNSVTLSGKDGTIGVQGPKGADGKDGNSVTLNGKDGSIGMKGKDGKNAIAITTGDSKVGLDGKDGETRIIVKDGNQNNELATMNDGLKFKGDDGNAIGVKLNKQVNIVGGAKIDRKGEIITNLTDNNIGVESIADEADGTNAKMKIRLAKNLSDLESITFNSKDKTNPMVIDGAGRTIKDLTTMTFLKDGKNNSITGLSNVTWPAKDQRGTDFDVSKAATQGQIQDVENAVDEKLKKSNQGFDILVGEDTEEHRANIALGKDKKETVEFAAGNSLDVTLDKDNKKVIYSLKDDIEVGKEGQPGQAGKDGKVTVNGKDGEKVTIDGKDGKIESKAKDGTTVTVNGKDGTVGATGADGTTVTMNGKDGTIGGKGVDGTTVTMNAKDGTIGAQGPKGANGKDGASVTINGKDGITTITGATDDKDKKNVIALDGKDGKMG
;
A
#
# COMPACT_ATOMS: atom_id res chain seq x y z
N VAL A 1 -95.14 39.99 126.98
CA VAL A 1 -93.68 39.68 126.99
C VAL A 1 -92.99 40.83 127.71
N ASN A 2 -92.23 40.59 128.78
CA ASN A 2 -91.55 41.65 129.55
C ASN A 2 -90.23 42.04 128.84
N GLY A 3 -89.92 43.32 128.72
CA GLY A 3 -88.98 43.88 127.72
C GLY A 3 -87.54 43.34 127.76
N SER A 4 -87.10 42.77 128.88
CA SER A 4 -85.75 42.18 129.02
C SER A 4 -85.57 40.84 128.29
N GLN A 5 -86.65 40.06 128.09
CA GLN A 5 -86.61 38.84 127.27
C GLN A 5 -86.56 39.17 125.77
N LEU A 6 -87.15 40.30 125.36
CA LEU A 6 -87.10 40.79 123.98
C LEU A 6 -85.71 41.30 123.59
N TYR A 7 -84.97 41.90 124.54
CA TYR A 7 -83.62 42.45 124.31
C TYR A 7 -82.56 41.38 124.05
N LYS A 8 -82.70 40.17 124.64
CA LYS A 8 -81.78 39.05 124.39
C LYS A 8 -82.08 38.32 123.08
N THR A 9 -83.33 38.32 122.62
CA THR A 9 -83.72 37.71 121.33
C THR A 9 -83.43 38.61 120.12
N ASN A 10 -83.13 39.90 120.32
CA ASN A 10 -82.85 40.89 119.27
C ASN A 10 -81.35 41.26 119.13
N GLN A 11 -80.41 40.51 119.71
CA GLN A 11 -78.98 40.90 119.69
C GLN A 11 -78.24 40.65 118.38
N GLY A 12 -78.91 40.16 117.33
CA GLY A 12 -78.24 39.86 116.08
C GLY A 12 -77.34 38.63 116.16
N PHE A 13 -76.50 38.47 115.14
CA PHE A 13 -75.38 37.54 115.14
C PHE A 13 -74.24 38.10 114.27
N ASP A 14 -73.02 37.72 114.61
CA ASP A 14 -71.84 38.08 113.83
C ASP A 14 -71.62 37.09 112.68
N VAL A 15 -71.26 37.61 111.51
CA VAL A 15 -70.84 36.83 110.35
C VAL A 15 -69.41 37.21 110.03
N TYR A 16 -68.53 36.21 109.94
CA TYR A 16 -67.12 36.42 109.66
C TYR A 16 -66.66 35.61 108.44
N ILE A 17 -65.68 36.17 107.70
CA ILE A 17 -65.05 35.51 106.55
C ILE A 17 -63.68 34.99 106.97
N LYS A 18 -63.46 33.68 106.86
CA LYS A 18 -62.22 32.96 107.25
C LYS A 18 -61.96 32.93 108.76
N ASP A 19 -61.76 34.08 109.40
CA ASP A 19 -61.41 34.23 110.83
C ASP A 19 -62.23 35.36 111.49
N ASN A 20 -62.59 35.23 112.77
CA ASN A 20 -63.40 36.23 113.51
C ASN A 20 -62.52 37.39 114.03
N THR A 21 -62.26 38.38 113.20
CA THR A 21 -61.51 39.60 113.52
C THR A 21 -62.29 40.83 113.05
N ASP A 22 -62.06 41.99 113.64
CA ASP A 22 -62.81 43.22 113.31
C ASP A 22 -62.80 43.59 111.81
N GLY A 23 -61.76 43.19 111.06
CA GLY A 23 -61.67 43.43 109.60
C GLY A 23 -62.42 42.40 108.74
N ASN A 24 -62.76 41.24 109.31
CA ASN A 24 -63.42 40.13 108.62
C ASN A 24 -64.83 39.85 109.14
N THR A 25 -65.25 40.51 110.22
CA THR A 25 -66.53 40.31 110.90
C THR A 25 -67.45 41.51 110.70
N PHE A 26 -68.70 41.27 110.36
CA PHE A 26 -69.76 42.27 110.40
C PHE A 26 -70.98 41.71 111.16
N ASN A 27 -71.70 42.59 111.84
CA ASN A 27 -72.84 42.23 112.66
C ASN A 27 -74.14 42.35 111.86
N VAL A 28 -75.00 41.34 111.95
CA VAL A 28 -76.36 41.34 111.39
C VAL A 28 -77.34 41.55 112.54
N LYS A 29 -78.04 42.69 112.57
CA LYS A 29 -78.96 43.03 113.68
C LYS A 29 -80.29 42.27 113.56
N LEU A 30 -80.95 42.03 114.69
CA LEU A 30 -82.30 41.45 114.74
C LEU A 30 -83.27 42.44 115.40
N GLY A 31 -84.51 42.51 114.91
CA GLY A 31 -85.59 43.26 115.57
C GLY A 31 -86.02 44.57 114.92
N ASP A 32 -85.35 45.03 113.86
CA ASP A 32 -85.81 46.17 113.05
C ASP A 32 -86.90 45.76 112.05
N ASP A 33 -87.82 46.68 111.73
CA ASP A 33 -88.91 46.45 110.76
C ASP A 33 -88.35 46.10 109.36
N LYS A 34 -87.16 46.60 109.03
CA LYS A 34 -86.41 46.28 107.82
C LYS A 34 -85.26 45.34 108.19
N LYS A 35 -85.30 44.11 107.68
CA LYS A 35 -84.29 43.09 107.98
C LYS A 35 -82.96 43.43 107.31
N ASP A 36 -81.86 43.28 108.04
CA ASP A 36 -80.52 43.23 107.46
C ASP A 36 -80.40 42.02 106.52
N ALA A 37 -79.79 42.20 105.36
CA ALA A 37 -79.53 41.15 104.38
C ALA A 37 -78.04 41.01 104.14
N PHE A 38 -77.52 39.81 104.33
CA PHE A 38 -76.16 39.43 103.92
C PHE A 38 -76.24 38.39 102.80
N GLY A 39 -75.41 38.57 101.77
CA GLY A 39 -75.34 37.69 100.62
C GLY A 39 -73.91 37.21 100.38
N PHE A 40 -73.81 35.99 99.87
CA PHE A 40 -72.57 35.45 99.36
C PHE A 40 -72.51 35.75 97.86
N ASP A 41 -71.52 36.53 97.44
CA ASP A 41 -71.25 36.75 96.03
C ASP A 41 -70.07 35.87 95.58
N ALA A 42 -70.04 35.53 94.29
CA ALA A 42 -68.97 34.72 93.69
C ALA A 42 -68.26 35.56 92.63
N GLY A 43 -66.93 35.65 92.75
CA GLY A 43 -66.12 36.25 91.69
C GLY A 43 -66.19 35.43 90.39
N ASN A 44 -65.74 36.03 89.29
CA ASN A 44 -65.75 35.39 87.96
C ASN A 44 -65.09 33.99 87.99
N GLY A 45 -65.77 33.00 87.39
CA GLY A 45 -65.30 31.61 87.31
C GLY A 45 -65.68 30.72 88.50
N LEU A 46 -66.31 31.28 89.55
CA LEU A 46 -66.88 30.51 90.65
C LEU A 46 -68.40 30.41 90.51
N ALA A 47 -68.94 29.24 90.82
CA ALA A 47 -70.37 29.01 90.99
C ALA A 47 -70.67 28.88 92.48
N ILE A 48 -71.81 29.43 92.90
CA ILE A 48 -72.30 29.31 94.27
C ILE A 48 -73.62 28.55 94.28
N ALA A 49 -73.67 27.49 95.09
CA ALA A 49 -74.88 26.71 95.31
C ALA A 49 -75.19 26.63 96.80
N ARG A 50 -76.48 26.65 97.12
CA ARG A 50 -76.99 26.50 98.48
C ARG A 50 -77.81 25.22 98.59
N ASP A 51 -77.48 24.41 99.58
CA ASP A 51 -78.32 23.30 100.03
C ASP A 51 -78.56 23.43 101.55
N GLY A 52 -79.81 23.69 101.94
CA GLY A 52 -80.17 24.00 103.31
C GLY A 52 -79.39 25.19 103.89
N LYS A 53 -78.50 24.92 104.86
CA LYS A 53 -77.60 25.89 105.52
C LYS A 53 -76.14 25.83 105.03
N LYS A 54 -75.83 24.94 104.07
CA LYS A 54 -74.47 24.80 103.50
C LYS A 54 -74.36 25.62 102.23
N ILE A 55 -73.30 26.42 102.15
CA ILE A 55 -72.90 27.13 100.94
C ILE A 55 -71.69 26.40 100.36
N THR A 56 -71.74 26.04 99.09
CA THR A 56 -70.62 25.40 98.40
C THR A 56 -70.18 26.31 97.26
N TYR A 57 -68.88 26.60 97.24
CA TYR A 57 -68.22 27.22 96.10
C TYR A 57 -67.60 26.12 95.25
N SER A 58 -67.91 26.12 93.96
CA SER A 58 -67.26 25.26 92.96
C SER A 58 -66.72 26.12 91.83
N LEU A 59 -65.80 25.56 91.03
CA LEU A 59 -65.51 26.16 89.73
C LEU A 59 -66.74 26.00 88.83
N GLN A 60 -66.93 26.97 87.94
CA GLN A 60 -67.87 26.81 86.82
C GLN A 60 -67.36 25.74 85.86
N ASP A 61 -68.25 25.13 85.06
CA ASP A 61 -67.85 24.16 84.03
C ASP A 61 -66.90 24.79 83.01
N ASP A 62 -67.18 26.05 82.62
CA ASP A 62 -66.31 26.89 81.80
C ASP A 62 -65.71 28.02 82.64
N VAL A 63 -64.40 27.98 82.87
CA VAL A 63 -63.67 29.02 83.61
C VAL A 63 -62.88 29.89 82.64
N SER A 64 -63.25 31.17 82.53
CA SER A 64 -62.45 32.18 81.83
C SER A 64 -61.54 32.92 82.81
N VAL A 65 -60.25 32.99 82.50
CA VAL A 65 -59.25 33.70 83.32
C VAL A 65 -58.80 34.94 82.56
N GLY A 66 -58.83 36.10 83.23
CA GLY A 66 -58.58 37.41 82.61
C GLY A 66 -59.87 38.17 82.28
N LYS A 67 -59.74 39.33 81.63
CA LYS A 67 -60.88 40.15 81.17
C LYS A 67 -60.64 40.60 79.74
N ALA A 68 -61.62 40.44 78.87
CA ALA A 68 -61.56 40.88 77.47
C ALA A 68 -61.69 42.40 77.32
N GLY A 69 -61.27 42.93 76.17
CA GLY A 69 -61.35 44.34 75.77
C GLY A 69 -60.04 45.13 75.95
N ASP A 70 -59.98 46.34 75.40
CA ASP A 70 -58.75 47.17 75.36
C ASP A 70 -58.18 47.50 76.75
N ASN A 71 -59.05 47.58 77.76
CA ASN A 71 -58.68 47.78 79.17
C ASN A 71 -58.65 46.47 79.99
N GLY A 72 -58.80 45.34 79.31
CA GLY A 72 -58.72 44.00 79.88
C GLY A 72 -57.32 43.67 80.39
N LYS A 73 -57.23 42.77 81.37
CA LYS A 73 -55.95 42.20 81.82
C LYS A 73 -55.86 40.77 81.33
N ASP A 74 -54.70 40.40 80.79
CA ASP A 74 -54.43 39.05 80.31
C ASP A 74 -54.60 38.02 81.44
N GLY A 75 -55.30 36.94 81.12
CA GLY A 75 -55.39 35.79 82.00
C GLY A 75 -54.05 35.07 82.13
N LYS A 76 -53.72 34.59 83.32
CA LYS A 76 -52.53 33.77 83.53
C LYS A 76 -52.84 32.61 84.47
N ILE A 77 -52.54 31.40 84.00
CA ILE A 77 -52.57 30.19 84.82
C ILE A 77 -51.12 29.70 84.94
N THR A 78 -50.71 29.33 86.15
CA THR A 78 -49.39 28.74 86.39
C THR A 78 -49.53 27.54 87.31
N VAL A 79 -49.13 26.37 86.82
CA VAL A 79 -49.04 25.13 87.58
C VAL A 79 -47.57 24.91 87.92
N ASN A 80 -47.21 24.99 89.19
CA ASN A 80 -45.82 24.83 89.64
C ASN A 80 -45.54 23.36 89.99
N GLY A 81 -44.43 22.83 89.48
CA GLY A 81 -43.80 21.59 89.93
C GLY A 81 -42.63 21.86 90.89
N LYS A 82 -41.95 20.79 91.32
CA LYS A 82 -40.73 20.92 92.14
C LYS A 82 -39.57 21.38 91.26
N ASP A 83 -38.50 21.88 91.87
CA ASP A 83 -37.23 22.16 91.19
C ASP A 83 -37.31 23.10 89.96
N GLY A 84 -38.28 24.01 89.97
CA GLY A 84 -38.46 25.04 88.93
C GLY A 84 -39.32 24.62 87.73
N GLU A 85 -39.85 23.40 87.74
CA GLU A 85 -40.81 22.93 86.74
C GLU A 85 -42.09 23.77 86.77
N LYS A 86 -42.65 24.07 85.61
CA LYS A 86 -43.96 24.75 85.54
C LYS A 86 -44.63 24.60 84.18
N VAL A 87 -45.96 24.68 84.21
CA VAL A 87 -46.79 24.94 83.03
C VAL A 87 -47.39 26.33 83.19
N THR A 88 -47.25 27.17 82.18
CA THR A 88 -47.85 28.51 82.13
C THR A 88 -48.75 28.62 80.92
N ILE A 89 -49.98 29.10 81.13
CA ILE A 89 -50.88 29.52 80.07
C ILE A 89 -51.08 31.02 80.26
N ASN A 90 -50.81 31.80 79.22
CA ASN A 90 -50.92 33.25 79.24
C ASN A 90 -51.83 33.70 78.08
N GLY A 91 -52.89 34.43 78.42
CA GLY A 91 -53.81 35.00 77.45
C GLY A 91 -53.12 36.01 76.52
N LYS A 92 -52.01 36.62 76.98
CA LYS A 92 -51.18 37.46 76.13
C LYS A 92 -50.63 36.62 74.98
N ASN A 93 -50.97 37.00 73.75
CA ASN A 93 -50.58 36.32 72.50
C ASN A 93 -50.96 34.82 72.42
N GLY A 94 -51.79 34.30 73.33
CA GLY A 94 -52.09 32.86 73.43
C GLY A 94 -50.85 32.02 73.72
N GLU A 95 -49.96 32.48 74.59
CA GLU A 95 -48.71 31.81 74.91
C GLU A 95 -48.92 30.62 75.88
N ILE A 96 -48.35 29.47 75.54
CA ILE A 96 -48.24 28.32 76.44
C ILE A 96 -46.77 27.98 76.61
N GLY A 97 -46.33 27.86 77.86
CA GLY A 97 -44.95 27.53 78.21
C GLY A 97 -44.89 26.32 79.13
N LEU A 98 -44.12 25.31 78.75
CA LEU A 98 -43.74 24.18 79.59
C LEU A 98 -42.25 24.33 79.92
N GLN A 99 -41.90 24.27 81.20
CA GLN A 99 -40.53 24.34 81.68
C GLN A 99 -40.24 23.09 82.51
N GLY A 100 -39.21 22.35 82.11
CA GLY A 100 -38.65 21.22 82.85
C GLY A 100 -37.76 21.66 84.02
N PRO A 101 -37.25 20.70 84.81
CA PRO A 101 -36.49 20.98 86.02
C PRO A 101 -35.19 21.71 85.70
N LYS A 102 -34.71 22.51 86.65
CA LYS A 102 -33.40 23.18 86.51
C LYS A 102 -32.28 22.16 86.35
N GLY A 103 -31.26 22.52 85.56
CA GLY A 103 -30.03 21.76 85.45
C GLY A 103 -29.24 21.74 86.76
N ALA A 104 -28.22 20.89 86.84
CA ALA A 104 -27.32 20.81 88.00
C ALA A 104 -26.58 22.14 88.28
N ASP A 105 -26.52 23.05 87.30
CA ASP A 105 -25.96 24.40 87.39
C ASP A 105 -26.99 25.46 87.84
N GLY A 106 -28.22 25.04 88.18
CA GLY A 106 -29.29 25.92 88.63
C GLY A 106 -29.98 26.72 87.52
N LYS A 107 -29.58 26.55 86.25
CA LYS A 107 -30.20 27.22 85.10
C LYS A 107 -31.45 26.48 84.63
N ASP A 108 -32.32 27.18 83.90
CA ASP A 108 -33.54 26.59 83.36
C ASP A 108 -33.22 25.37 82.49
N GLY A 109 -33.97 24.28 82.72
CA GLY A 109 -33.88 23.08 81.90
C GLY A 109 -34.61 23.21 80.57
N ASN A 110 -34.96 22.07 79.98
CA ASN A 110 -35.69 22.02 78.72
C ASN A 110 -37.00 22.81 78.79
N SER A 111 -37.34 23.52 77.73
CA SER A 111 -38.62 24.22 77.62
C SER A 111 -39.28 24.00 76.27
N VAL A 112 -40.59 24.11 76.28
CA VAL A 112 -41.43 24.14 75.08
C VAL A 112 -42.31 25.37 75.16
N THR A 113 -42.34 26.16 74.10
CA THR A 113 -43.16 27.37 73.99
C THR A 113 -44.03 27.29 72.75
N LEU A 114 -45.30 27.65 72.91
CA LEU A 114 -46.26 27.83 71.81
C LEU A 114 -46.74 29.27 71.86
N SER A 115 -46.85 29.92 70.70
CA SER A 115 -47.38 31.28 70.57
C SER A 115 -48.47 31.32 69.51
N GLY A 116 -49.67 31.75 69.91
CA GLY A 116 -50.79 31.94 68.99
C GLY A 116 -50.65 33.17 68.09
N LYS A 117 -49.80 34.15 68.44
CA LYS A 117 -49.62 35.39 67.67
C LYS A 117 -49.06 35.17 66.28
N ASP A 118 -48.12 34.25 66.16
CA ASP A 118 -47.33 33.98 64.94
C ASP A 118 -47.30 32.49 64.58
N GLY A 119 -47.98 31.64 65.36
CA GLY A 119 -47.98 30.19 65.17
C GLY A 119 -46.63 29.55 65.47
N THR A 120 -45.78 30.22 66.27
CA THR A 120 -44.43 29.74 66.57
C THR A 120 -44.48 28.62 67.61
N ILE A 121 -43.75 27.54 67.34
CA ILE A 121 -43.48 26.47 68.31
C ILE A 121 -41.98 26.39 68.54
N GLY A 122 -41.53 26.66 69.75
CA GLY A 122 -40.14 26.57 70.16
C GLY A 122 -39.92 25.37 71.08
N VAL A 123 -38.90 24.57 70.78
CA VAL A 123 -38.32 23.61 71.72
C VAL A 123 -36.90 24.05 72.00
N GLN A 124 -36.58 24.27 73.27
CA GLN A 124 -35.29 24.77 73.71
C GLN A 124 -34.69 23.80 74.72
N GLY A 125 -33.50 23.28 74.41
CA GLY A 125 -32.70 22.49 75.34
C GLY A 125 -32.16 23.35 76.49
N PRO A 126 -31.51 22.73 77.49
CA PRO A 126 -31.05 23.43 78.68
C PRO A 126 -29.98 24.44 78.29
N LYS A 127 -29.87 25.53 79.05
CA LYS A 127 -28.81 26.52 78.82
C LYS A 127 -27.43 25.87 78.97
N GLY A 128 -26.47 26.30 78.16
CA GLY A 128 -25.09 25.86 78.25
C GLY A 128 -24.42 26.30 79.56
N ALA A 129 -23.25 25.73 79.87
CA ALA A 129 -22.46 26.12 81.03
C ALA A 129 -22.07 27.62 80.99
N ASP A 130 -21.98 28.22 79.80
CA ASP A 130 -21.73 29.64 79.55
C ASP A 130 -23.00 30.53 79.66
N GLY A 131 -24.17 29.93 79.87
CA GLY A 131 -25.44 30.65 80.02
C GLY A 131 -26.13 31.00 78.71
N LYS A 132 -25.56 30.60 77.56
CA LYS A 132 -26.23 30.72 76.26
C LYS A 132 -27.31 29.66 76.10
N ASP A 133 -28.22 29.93 75.19
CA ASP A 133 -29.26 28.98 74.83
C ASP A 133 -28.63 27.70 74.25
N GLY A 134 -29.13 26.54 74.72
CA GLY A 134 -28.74 25.24 74.20
C GLY A 134 -29.33 24.97 72.80
N ASN A 135 -29.31 23.71 72.37
CA ASN A 135 -29.91 23.32 71.10
C ASN A 135 -31.38 23.72 71.04
N SER A 136 -31.85 24.18 69.89
CA SER A 136 -33.27 24.49 69.71
C SER A 136 -33.79 24.16 68.33
N VAL A 137 -35.09 23.90 68.29
CA VAL A 137 -35.86 23.79 67.06
C VAL A 137 -37.02 24.76 67.17
N THR A 138 -37.26 25.53 66.12
CA THR A 138 -38.34 26.50 66.06
C THR A 138 -39.10 26.33 64.76
N LEU A 139 -40.39 26.05 64.85
CA LEU A 139 -41.31 26.14 63.71
C LEU A 139 -41.91 27.55 63.73
N ASN A 140 -41.86 28.25 62.60
CA ASN A 140 -42.43 29.59 62.47
C ASN A 140 -43.60 29.56 61.48
N GLY A 141 -44.83 29.65 61.99
CA GLY A 141 -46.04 29.66 61.17
C GLY A 141 -46.16 30.90 60.27
N LYS A 142 -45.49 32.00 60.61
CA LYS A 142 -45.57 33.27 59.85
C LYS A 142 -44.88 33.18 58.49
N ASP A 143 -43.74 32.50 58.41
CA ASP A 143 -42.93 32.39 57.19
C ASP A 143 -42.73 30.93 56.72
N GLY A 144 -43.32 29.96 57.42
CA GLY A 144 -43.24 28.55 57.09
C GLY A 144 -41.85 27.93 57.30
N SER A 145 -40.96 28.61 58.01
CA SER A 145 -39.59 28.14 58.23
C SER A 145 -39.45 27.20 59.42
N ILE A 146 -38.45 26.33 59.35
CA ILE A 146 -37.98 25.52 60.47
C ILE A 146 -36.56 25.96 60.79
N GLY A 147 -36.38 26.66 61.90
CA GLY A 147 -35.07 27.01 62.44
C GLY A 147 -34.53 25.89 63.32
N MET A 148 -33.27 25.53 63.16
CA MET A 148 -32.57 24.56 63.99
C MET A 148 -31.25 25.16 64.43
N LYS A 149 -30.97 25.14 65.74
CA LYS A 149 -29.71 25.58 66.32
C LYS A 149 -29.06 24.44 67.07
N GLY A 150 -27.78 24.20 66.80
CA GLY A 150 -26.96 23.31 67.60
C GLY A 150 -26.55 23.95 68.93
N LYS A 151 -25.66 23.26 69.65
CA LYS A 151 -25.19 23.67 70.97
C LYS A 151 -24.58 25.07 70.91
N ASP A 152 -24.96 25.93 71.86
CA ASP A 152 -24.49 27.30 72.00
C ASP A 152 -24.75 28.17 70.75
N GLY A 153 -25.78 27.82 69.96
CA GLY A 153 -26.16 28.53 68.74
C GLY A 153 -25.30 28.22 67.51
N LYS A 154 -24.37 27.25 67.59
CA LYS A 154 -23.52 26.82 66.46
C LYS A 154 -24.30 25.94 65.47
N ASN A 155 -23.83 25.87 64.23
CA ASN A 155 -24.43 25.07 63.14
C ASN A 155 -25.93 25.41 62.94
N ALA A 156 -26.26 26.69 63.01
CA ALA A 156 -27.63 27.16 62.89
C ALA A 156 -28.06 27.09 61.42
N ILE A 157 -29.11 26.31 61.14
CA ILE A 157 -29.71 26.24 59.82
C ILE A 157 -31.18 26.65 59.88
N ALA A 158 -31.69 27.16 58.76
CA ALA A 158 -33.12 27.35 58.56
C ALA A 158 -33.57 26.60 57.30
N ILE A 159 -34.55 25.72 57.44
CA ILE A 159 -35.23 25.09 56.32
C ILE A 159 -36.38 25.99 55.93
N THR A 160 -36.41 26.37 54.66
CA THR A 160 -37.46 27.21 54.08
C THR A 160 -37.94 26.60 52.78
N THR A 161 -39.07 27.08 52.28
CA THR A 161 -39.45 26.88 50.89
C THR A 161 -39.28 28.20 50.13
N GLY A 162 -39.00 28.12 48.85
CA GLY A 162 -38.89 29.30 48.01
C GLY A 162 -39.01 28.98 46.54
N ASP A 163 -39.29 30.02 45.76
CA ASP A 163 -39.40 29.90 44.32
C ASP A 163 -38.03 29.80 43.67
N SER A 164 -37.84 28.85 42.74
CA SER A 164 -36.58 28.74 42.00
C SER A 164 -36.82 28.28 40.56
N LYS A 165 -35.95 28.73 39.63
CA LYS A 165 -35.94 28.26 38.24
C LYS A 165 -35.00 27.06 38.14
N VAL A 166 -35.49 25.94 38.62
CA VAL A 166 -34.73 24.70 38.80
C VAL A 166 -35.29 23.60 37.92
N GLY A 167 -34.67 22.42 37.97
CA GLY A 167 -34.87 21.40 36.97
C GLY A 167 -33.96 21.61 35.79
N LEU A 168 -33.64 20.49 35.14
CA LEU A 168 -32.69 20.46 34.04
C LEU A 168 -33.06 21.36 32.86
N ASP A 169 -34.35 21.52 32.60
CA ASP A 169 -34.92 22.36 31.56
C ASP A 169 -35.34 23.75 32.05
N GLY A 170 -35.19 24.02 33.35
CA GLY A 170 -35.63 25.26 34.01
C GLY A 170 -37.15 25.46 34.02
N LYS A 171 -37.92 24.39 33.77
CA LYS A 171 -39.40 24.40 33.74
C LYS A 171 -40.02 23.49 34.80
N ASP A 172 -39.26 22.54 35.32
CA ASP A 172 -39.74 21.59 36.32
C ASP A 172 -39.59 22.09 37.77
N GLY A 173 -40.69 22.63 38.29
CA GLY A 173 -40.88 22.88 39.72
C GLY A 173 -40.74 24.35 40.08
N GLU A 174 -41.80 24.94 40.63
CA GLU A 174 -41.78 26.32 41.12
C GLU A 174 -41.18 26.39 42.53
N THR A 175 -41.38 25.38 43.39
CA THR A 175 -40.99 25.42 44.81
C THR A 175 -39.86 24.43 45.17
N ARG A 176 -38.83 24.91 45.89
CA ARG A 176 -37.71 24.10 46.43
C ARG A 176 -37.64 24.14 47.94
N ILE A 177 -37.15 23.06 48.54
CA ILE A 177 -36.62 23.10 49.92
C ILE A 177 -35.25 23.77 49.87
N ILE A 178 -35.08 24.81 50.68
CA ILE A 178 -33.86 25.60 50.79
C ILE A 178 -33.33 25.48 52.20
N VAL A 179 -32.12 24.94 52.35
CA VAL A 179 -31.39 24.88 53.60
C VAL A 179 -30.47 26.11 53.67
N LYS A 180 -30.81 27.05 54.55
CA LYS A 180 -30.02 28.26 54.78
C LYS A 180 -29.00 28.00 55.88
N ASP A 181 -27.72 28.15 55.56
CA ASP A 181 -26.61 28.18 56.51
C ASP A 181 -26.09 29.61 56.58
N GLY A 182 -26.50 30.33 57.63
CA GLY A 182 -26.34 31.79 57.69
C GLY A 182 -27.01 32.49 56.49
N ASN A 183 -26.21 33.16 55.67
CA ASN A 183 -26.68 33.86 54.46
C ASN A 183 -26.60 33.00 53.18
N GLN A 184 -26.06 31.78 53.27
CA GLN A 184 -25.93 30.89 52.12
C GLN A 184 -27.20 30.05 51.94
N ASN A 185 -27.82 30.14 50.77
CA ASN A 185 -28.95 29.29 50.38
C ASN A 185 -28.43 28.04 49.67
N ASN A 186 -28.75 26.85 50.20
CA ASN A 186 -28.46 25.58 49.55
C ASN A 186 -29.79 24.94 49.13
N GLU A 187 -30.05 24.91 47.82
CA GLU A 187 -31.27 24.31 47.26
C GLU A 187 -31.11 22.79 47.18
N LEU A 188 -32.10 22.05 47.66
CA LEU A 188 -32.06 20.60 47.64
C LEU A 188 -32.43 20.06 46.25
N ALA A 189 -31.50 19.32 45.62
CA ALA A 189 -31.74 18.69 44.33
C ALA A 189 -32.79 17.57 44.41
N THR A 190 -33.53 17.38 43.32
CA THR A 190 -34.60 16.41 43.13
C THR A 190 -34.41 15.61 41.84
N MET A 191 -35.21 14.57 41.62
CA MET A 191 -35.18 13.76 40.39
C MET A 191 -35.54 14.54 39.11
N ASN A 192 -36.00 15.79 39.21
CA ASN A 192 -36.23 16.68 38.06
C ASN A 192 -34.98 17.48 37.66
N ASP A 193 -33.99 17.57 38.54
CA ASP A 193 -32.68 18.16 38.23
C ASP A 193 -31.81 17.15 37.47
N GLY A 194 -30.63 17.58 37.03
CA GLY A 194 -29.71 16.71 36.30
C GLY A 194 -28.49 17.46 35.76
N LEU A 195 -27.79 16.81 34.82
CA LEU A 195 -26.64 17.39 34.12
C LEU A 195 -26.94 17.58 32.63
N LYS A 196 -26.33 18.59 32.02
CA LYS A 196 -26.35 18.80 30.57
C LYS A 196 -25.02 18.34 29.95
N PHE A 197 -25.11 17.56 28.88
CA PHE A 197 -23.96 17.06 28.12
C PHE A 197 -24.02 17.65 26.71
N LYS A 198 -22.91 18.21 26.24
CA LYS A 198 -22.82 18.84 24.92
C LYS A 198 -21.70 18.19 24.11
N GLY A 199 -22.05 17.66 22.95
CA GLY A 199 -21.10 17.07 22.02
C GLY A 199 -20.58 18.08 20.99
N ASP A 200 -19.81 17.56 20.04
CA ASP A 200 -19.21 18.35 18.95
C ASP A 200 -20.27 18.95 18.00
N ASP A 201 -21.50 18.42 18.00
CA ASP A 201 -22.64 18.96 17.25
C ASP A 201 -23.16 20.31 17.80
N GLY A 202 -22.64 20.73 18.96
CA GLY A 202 -22.99 22.00 19.57
C GLY A 202 -24.26 21.98 20.43
N ASN A 203 -25.03 20.88 20.43
CA ASN A 203 -26.31 20.80 21.13
C ASN A 203 -26.12 20.21 22.53
N ALA A 204 -26.75 20.84 23.53
CA ALA A 204 -26.75 20.32 24.89
C ALA A 204 -27.98 19.43 25.14
N ILE A 205 -27.74 18.19 25.58
CA ILE A 205 -28.76 17.25 26.00
C ILE A 205 -28.78 17.20 27.53
N GLY A 206 -29.94 17.46 28.12
CA GLY A 206 -30.14 17.28 29.55
C GLY A 206 -30.47 15.83 29.90
N VAL A 207 -29.81 15.29 30.92
CA VAL A 207 -30.16 14.00 31.55
C VAL A 207 -30.50 14.20 33.03
N LYS A 208 -31.72 13.84 33.42
CA LYS A 208 -32.22 13.95 34.80
C LYS A 208 -31.44 13.03 35.76
N LEU A 209 -31.42 13.37 37.05
CA LEU A 209 -30.87 12.50 38.10
C LEU A 209 -31.56 11.12 38.07
N ASN A 210 -30.83 10.07 38.48
CA ASN A 210 -31.28 8.67 38.40
C ASN A 210 -31.64 8.17 36.99
N LYS A 211 -31.07 8.79 35.96
CA LYS A 211 -31.08 8.29 34.57
C LYS A 211 -29.66 7.89 34.13
N GLN A 212 -29.59 6.97 33.19
CA GLN A 212 -28.34 6.49 32.61
C GLN A 212 -27.93 7.35 31.41
N VAL A 213 -26.64 7.70 31.35
CA VAL A 213 -26.01 8.29 30.16
C VAL A 213 -25.23 7.18 29.45
N ASN A 214 -25.52 6.94 28.18
CA ASN A 214 -24.76 6.01 27.37
C ASN A 214 -23.68 6.76 26.60
N ILE A 215 -22.41 6.39 26.81
CA ILE A 215 -21.28 6.88 26.01
C ILE A 215 -20.87 5.73 25.11
N VAL A 216 -21.27 5.79 23.84
CA VAL A 216 -21.04 4.73 22.87
C VAL A 216 -20.01 5.17 21.84
N GLY A 217 -18.93 4.41 21.72
CA GLY A 217 -18.21 4.28 20.45
C GLY A 217 -18.89 3.18 19.67
N GLY A 218 -19.01 3.30 18.34
CA GLY A 218 -19.75 2.30 17.56
C GLY A 218 -19.16 0.87 17.67
N ALA A 219 -17.95 0.67 18.21
CA ALA A 219 -17.34 -0.66 18.28
C ALA A 219 -18.00 -1.55 19.34
N LYS A 220 -18.35 -2.78 18.97
CA LYS A 220 -18.70 -3.86 19.91
C LYS A 220 -17.41 -4.37 20.56
N ILE A 221 -17.41 -4.45 21.90
CA ILE A 221 -16.26 -4.88 22.69
C ILE A 221 -16.47 -6.36 23.09
N ASP A 222 -15.62 -7.26 22.59
CA ASP A 222 -15.53 -8.64 23.07
C ASP A 222 -14.51 -8.73 24.22
N ARG A 223 -14.97 -9.02 25.44
CA ARG A 223 -14.13 -9.11 26.65
C ARG A 223 -13.77 -10.57 26.90
N LYS A 224 -12.54 -10.99 26.56
CA LYS A 224 -11.97 -12.28 26.98
C LYS A 224 -10.72 -12.05 27.84
N GLY A 225 -10.84 -12.27 29.16
CA GLY A 225 -9.71 -12.37 30.10
C GLY A 225 -8.76 -11.16 30.09
N GLU A 226 -9.23 -9.98 30.50
CA GLU A 226 -8.47 -8.71 30.56
C GLU A 226 -7.86 -8.21 29.23
N ILE A 227 -8.01 -8.96 28.14
CA ILE A 227 -7.53 -8.61 26.81
C ILE A 227 -8.72 -8.40 25.88
N ILE A 228 -8.90 -7.15 25.44
CA ILE A 228 -9.86 -6.82 24.38
C ILE A 228 -9.28 -7.31 23.05
N THR A 229 -9.86 -8.39 22.52
CA THR A 229 -9.33 -9.02 21.31
C THR A 229 -9.79 -8.30 20.04
N ASN A 230 -11.03 -7.80 20.00
CA ASN A 230 -11.63 -7.11 18.85
C ASN A 230 -12.45 -5.87 19.25
N LEU A 231 -12.16 -4.74 18.61
CA LEU A 231 -13.07 -3.61 18.42
C LEU A 231 -13.66 -3.80 17.01
N THR A 232 -14.98 -3.99 16.87
CA THR A 232 -15.64 -4.33 15.59
C THR A 232 -15.74 -3.14 14.61
N ASP A 233 -16.46 -3.32 13.49
CA ASP A 233 -16.73 -2.47 12.28
C ASP A 233 -16.83 -0.94 12.41
N ASN A 234 -16.76 -0.38 13.61
CA ASN A 234 -16.81 1.04 13.89
C ASN A 234 -15.50 1.51 14.54
N ASN A 235 -14.99 2.66 14.11
CA ASN A 235 -13.59 3.05 14.36
C ASN A 235 -13.21 3.42 15.82
N ILE A 236 -14.19 3.65 16.71
CA ILE A 236 -13.96 4.08 18.11
C ILE A 236 -14.62 3.09 19.08
N GLY A 237 -13.85 2.61 20.04
CA GLY A 237 -14.32 1.84 21.19
C GLY A 237 -14.33 2.66 22.47
N VAL A 238 -15.41 2.54 23.25
CA VAL A 238 -15.57 3.17 24.56
C VAL A 238 -15.84 2.09 25.61
N GLU A 239 -14.95 1.96 26.58
CA GLU A 239 -15.01 0.92 27.61
C GLU A 239 -15.11 1.54 29.00
N SER A 240 -16.08 1.10 29.80
CA SER A 240 -16.13 1.38 31.24
C SER A 240 -15.34 0.30 31.99
N ILE A 241 -14.29 0.70 32.70
CA ILE A 241 -13.46 -0.15 33.57
C ILE A 241 -13.46 0.40 34.99
N ALA A 242 -13.18 -0.44 35.99
CA ALA A 242 -12.96 0.05 37.36
C ALA A 242 -11.66 0.88 37.41
N ASP A 243 -11.64 1.94 38.21
CA ASP A 243 -10.40 2.64 38.52
C ASP A 243 -9.58 1.79 39.51
N GLU A 244 -8.45 1.25 39.02
CA GLU A 244 -7.56 0.36 39.78
C GLU A 244 -6.93 1.06 40.99
N ALA A 245 -6.97 2.40 41.06
CA ALA A 245 -6.40 3.17 42.18
C ALA A 245 -7.34 3.29 43.40
N ASP A 246 -8.66 3.21 43.23
CA ASP A 246 -9.63 3.47 44.30
C ASP A 246 -10.79 2.45 44.39
N GLY A 247 -10.93 1.55 43.42
CA GLY A 247 -11.91 0.45 43.40
C GLY A 247 -13.38 0.87 43.46
N THR A 248 -13.66 2.17 43.43
CA THR A 248 -15.01 2.74 43.67
C THR A 248 -15.45 3.67 42.56
N ASN A 249 -14.51 4.25 41.81
CA ASN A 249 -14.81 5.06 40.63
C ASN A 249 -14.75 4.24 39.34
N ALA A 250 -15.58 4.63 38.37
CA ALA A 250 -15.53 4.11 37.01
C ALA A 250 -14.62 4.99 36.14
N LYS A 251 -13.78 4.37 35.32
CA LYS A 251 -12.94 5.01 34.31
C LYS A 251 -13.44 4.68 32.91
N MET A 252 -13.49 5.68 32.04
CA MET A 252 -13.81 5.50 30.62
C MET A 252 -12.53 5.43 29.81
N LYS A 253 -12.31 4.33 29.09
CA LYS A 253 -11.17 4.12 28.19
C LYS A 253 -11.64 4.23 26.74
N ILE A 254 -11.02 5.15 26.00
CA ILE A 254 -11.32 5.40 24.59
C ILE A 254 -10.16 4.87 23.75
N ARG A 255 -10.46 4.09 22.71
CA ARG A 255 -9.46 3.44 21.85
C ARG A 255 -9.91 3.44 20.39
N LEU A 256 -8.94 3.54 19.47
CA LEU A 256 -9.18 3.27 18.05
C LEU A 256 -9.28 1.77 17.79
N ALA A 257 -10.13 1.38 16.84
CA ALA A 257 -10.23 0.00 16.38
C ALA A 257 -8.91 -0.48 15.73
N LYS A 258 -8.62 -1.78 15.83
CA LYS A 258 -7.42 -2.37 15.19
C LYS A 258 -7.49 -2.27 13.66
N ASN A 259 -8.68 -2.49 13.13
CA ASN A 259 -9.00 -2.30 11.73
C ASN A 259 -9.86 -1.04 11.63
N LEU A 260 -9.46 -0.09 10.79
CA LEU A 260 -10.28 1.08 10.49
C LEU A 260 -11.01 0.85 9.16
N SER A 261 -12.33 1.04 9.16
CA SER A 261 -13.21 0.87 7.99
C SER A 261 -14.02 2.14 7.74
N ASP A 262 -14.60 2.25 6.54
CA ASP A 262 -15.48 3.36 6.15
C ASP A 262 -14.86 4.77 6.35
N LEU A 263 -13.53 4.86 6.25
CA LEU A 263 -12.83 6.13 6.22
C LEU A 263 -12.88 6.73 4.82
N GLU A 264 -13.30 7.98 4.69
CA GLU A 264 -13.23 8.73 3.43
C GLU A 264 -11.77 9.00 3.04
N SER A 265 -10.95 9.45 4.00
CA SER A 265 -9.53 9.68 3.79
C SER A 265 -8.73 9.72 5.09
N ILE A 266 -7.41 9.58 4.97
CA ILE A 266 -6.44 9.85 6.05
C ILE A 266 -5.49 10.94 5.56
N THR A 267 -5.37 12.02 6.32
CA THR A 267 -4.51 13.17 5.97
C THR A 267 -3.35 13.28 6.96
N PHE A 268 -2.12 13.27 6.45
CA PHE A 268 -0.88 13.48 7.23
C PHE A 268 -0.32 14.88 7.00
N ASN A 269 0.34 15.43 8.03
CA ASN A 269 0.94 16.78 8.02
C ASN A 269 -0.05 17.92 7.72
N SER A 270 -1.24 17.89 8.34
CA SER A 270 -2.33 18.86 8.09
C SER A 270 -2.14 20.23 8.78
N LYS A 271 -1.02 20.48 9.49
CA LYS A 271 -0.88 21.66 10.36
C LYS A 271 -0.87 23.01 9.60
N ASP A 272 -0.33 23.02 8.38
CA ASP A 272 -0.24 24.21 7.51
C ASP A 272 -1.10 24.09 6.24
N LYS A 273 -1.67 22.90 5.97
CA LYS A 273 -2.52 22.56 4.81
C LYS A 273 -1.85 22.78 3.44
N THR A 274 -0.54 23.02 3.40
CA THR A 274 0.21 23.15 2.15
C THR A 274 0.64 21.76 1.70
N ASN A 275 -0.04 21.20 0.68
CA ASN A 275 0.24 19.89 0.08
C ASN A 275 0.32 18.73 1.10
N PRO A 276 -0.73 18.48 1.89
CA PRO A 276 -0.71 17.36 2.83
C PRO A 276 -0.73 16.03 2.08
N MET A 277 -0.05 15.03 2.63
CA MET A 277 -0.18 13.66 2.11
C MET A 277 -1.58 13.15 2.46
N VAL A 278 -2.33 12.74 1.44
CA VAL A 278 -3.69 12.21 1.59
C VAL A 278 -3.74 10.79 1.05
N ILE A 279 -4.22 9.87 1.89
CA ILE A 279 -4.68 8.54 1.47
C ILE A 279 -6.18 8.67 1.23
N ASP A 280 -6.59 8.64 -0.03
CA ASP A 280 -7.98 8.78 -0.46
C ASP A 280 -8.62 7.40 -0.59
N GLY A 281 -9.63 7.13 0.24
CA GLY A 281 -10.36 5.87 0.24
C GLY A 281 -11.26 5.69 -0.99
N ALA A 282 -11.88 6.77 -1.46
CA ALA A 282 -12.80 6.73 -2.60
C ALA A 282 -12.04 6.61 -3.93
N GLY A 283 -11.04 7.46 -4.13
CA GLY A 283 -10.19 7.43 -5.32
C GLY A 283 -9.16 6.29 -5.32
N ARG A 284 -8.93 5.65 -4.17
CA ARG A 284 -7.88 4.63 -3.96
C ARG A 284 -6.50 5.15 -4.37
N THR A 285 -6.23 6.40 -4.05
CA THR A 285 -4.98 7.08 -4.41
C THR A 285 -4.22 7.52 -3.17
N ILE A 286 -2.93 7.78 -3.37
CA ILE A 286 -2.08 8.45 -2.40
C ILE A 286 -1.53 9.70 -3.08
N LYS A 287 -1.81 10.88 -2.51
CA LYS A 287 -1.39 12.17 -3.04
C LYS A 287 -0.25 12.77 -2.23
N ASP A 288 0.60 13.58 -2.87
CA ASP A 288 1.68 14.36 -2.27
C ASP A 288 2.69 13.50 -1.47
N LEU A 289 2.94 12.29 -1.98
CA LEU A 289 3.94 11.36 -1.47
C LEU A 289 5.29 11.60 -2.17
N THR A 290 6.32 11.98 -1.42
CA THR A 290 7.68 12.16 -1.97
C THR A 290 8.37 10.82 -2.24
N THR A 291 8.32 9.90 -1.27
CA THR A 291 9.04 8.62 -1.34
C THR A 291 8.18 7.51 -0.76
N MET A 292 8.02 6.42 -1.51
CA MET A 292 7.43 5.18 -1.01
C MET A 292 8.53 4.17 -0.71
N THR A 293 8.88 4.04 0.57
CA THR A 293 9.88 3.06 1.01
C THR A 293 9.16 1.84 1.60
N PHE A 294 9.34 0.69 0.96
CA PHE A 294 8.91 -0.57 1.53
C PHE A 294 10.04 -1.11 2.41
N LEU A 295 9.82 -1.25 3.73
CA LEU A 295 10.78 -1.82 4.68
C LEU A 295 10.21 -3.10 5.29
N LYS A 296 10.92 -4.22 5.18
CA LYS A 296 10.66 -5.46 5.94
C LYS A 296 11.99 -6.14 6.25
N ASP A 297 12.40 -6.12 7.51
CA ASP A 297 13.46 -6.96 8.10
C ASP A 297 14.76 -7.12 7.27
N GLY A 298 15.17 -6.09 6.54
CA GLY A 298 16.40 -6.11 5.73
C GLY A 298 16.40 -7.03 4.50
N LYS A 299 15.23 -7.45 3.99
CA LYS A 299 15.12 -8.24 2.73
C LYS A 299 14.31 -7.51 1.68
N ASN A 300 14.67 -7.73 0.41
CA ASN A 300 14.12 -7.05 -0.77
C ASN A 300 12.58 -7.06 -0.78
N ASN A 301 11.99 -5.86 -0.82
CA ASN A 301 10.56 -5.69 -1.07
C ASN A 301 10.30 -5.63 -2.58
N SER A 302 9.25 -6.32 -3.01
CA SER A 302 8.76 -6.31 -4.40
C SER A 302 7.40 -5.60 -4.45
N ILE A 303 7.20 -4.80 -5.49
CA ILE A 303 5.86 -4.31 -5.84
C ILE A 303 5.18 -5.42 -6.63
N THR A 304 4.18 -6.06 -6.04
CA THR A 304 3.36 -7.08 -6.70
C THR A 304 1.97 -6.51 -7.00
N GLY A 305 1.22 -7.15 -7.90
CA GLY A 305 -0.15 -6.73 -8.25
C GLY A 305 -0.25 -5.55 -9.24
N LEU A 306 0.86 -5.16 -9.89
CA LEU A 306 0.81 -4.28 -11.05
C LEU A 306 -0.08 -4.92 -12.14
N SER A 307 -1.02 -4.16 -12.70
CA SER A 307 -1.94 -4.68 -13.72
C SER A 307 -1.31 -4.79 -15.11
N ASN A 308 -0.22 -4.06 -15.37
CA ASN A 308 0.52 -4.08 -16.64
C ASN A 308 1.53 -5.24 -16.70
N VAL A 309 1.04 -6.47 -16.69
CA VAL A 309 1.88 -7.69 -16.69
C VAL A 309 2.33 -8.14 -18.08
N THR A 310 1.71 -7.65 -19.15
CA THR A 310 2.05 -7.96 -20.54
C THR A 310 2.21 -6.69 -21.35
N TRP A 311 2.94 -6.77 -22.45
CA TRP A 311 2.98 -5.65 -23.39
C TRP A 311 1.67 -5.54 -24.18
N PRO A 312 1.16 -4.33 -24.46
CA PRO A 312 0.08 -4.14 -25.42
C PRO A 312 0.45 -4.70 -26.80
N ALA A 313 -0.57 -5.03 -27.59
CA ALA A 313 -0.40 -5.41 -28.99
C ALA A 313 0.39 -4.32 -29.73
N LYS A 314 1.27 -4.72 -30.65
CA LYS A 314 2.29 -3.81 -31.23
C LYS A 314 1.67 -2.58 -31.91
N ASP A 315 0.53 -2.77 -32.56
CA ASP A 315 -0.30 -1.75 -33.21
C ASP A 315 -0.96 -0.78 -32.22
N GLN A 316 -1.13 -1.17 -30.95
CA GLN A 316 -1.74 -0.36 -29.90
C GLN A 316 -0.73 0.42 -29.05
N ARG A 317 0.58 0.20 -29.27
CA ARG A 317 1.64 0.88 -28.49
C ARG A 317 1.85 2.36 -28.82
N GLY A 318 1.09 2.93 -29.76
CA GLY A 318 1.17 4.37 -30.08
C GLY A 318 0.17 5.24 -29.30
N THR A 319 -0.95 4.66 -28.86
CA THR A 319 -2.06 5.39 -28.21
C THR A 319 -2.23 5.03 -26.74
N ASP A 320 -2.00 3.77 -26.35
CA ASP A 320 -2.20 3.29 -24.96
C ASP A 320 -0.89 3.05 -24.19
N PHE A 321 0.25 3.38 -24.81
CA PHE A 321 1.57 3.16 -24.23
C PHE A 321 2.03 4.36 -23.42
N ASP A 322 1.74 4.30 -22.13
CA ASP A 322 2.23 5.28 -21.18
C ASP A 322 3.66 4.95 -20.75
N VAL A 323 4.62 5.70 -21.29
CA VAL A 323 6.06 5.57 -20.99
C VAL A 323 6.41 5.87 -19.53
N SER A 324 5.50 6.48 -18.76
CA SER A 324 5.71 6.77 -17.34
C SER A 324 5.40 5.59 -16.42
N LYS A 325 4.75 4.52 -16.94
CA LYS A 325 4.46 3.31 -16.16
C LYS A 325 5.71 2.48 -15.95
N ALA A 326 5.88 1.95 -14.74
CA ALA A 326 6.94 1.00 -14.43
C ALA A 326 6.71 -0.35 -15.14
N ALA A 327 7.76 -0.94 -15.71
CA ALA A 327 7.68 -2.26 -16.33
C ALA A 327 7.68 -3.40 -15.28
N THR A 328 6.93 -4.47 -15.55
CA THR A 328 6.96 -5.68 -14.73
C THR A 328 8.12 -6.60 -15.12
N GLN A 329 8.52 -7.53 -14.24
CA GLN A 329 9.55 -8.54 -14.56
C GLN A 329 9.19 -9.37 -15.80
N GLY A 330 7.91 -9.72 -15.98
CA GLY A 330 7.43 -10.43 -17.18
C GLY A 330 7.63 -9.63 -18.47
N GLN A 331 7.34 -8.34 -18.46
CA GLN A 331 7.60 -7.47 -19.61
C GLN A 331 9.10 -7.33 -19.93
N ILE A 332 9.97 -7.32 -18.91
CA ILE A 332 11.43 -7.32 -19.11
C ILE A 332 11.89 -8.67 -19.68
N GLN A 333 11.35 -9.78 -19.19
CA GLN A 333 11.63 -11.11 -19.73
C GLN A 333 11.24 -11.22 -21.21
N ASP A 334 10.10 -10.65 -21.60
CA ASP A 334 9.68 -10.59 -23.00
C ASP A 334 10.70 -9.84 -23.87
N VAL A 335 11.27 -8.75 -23.36
CA VAL A 335 12.32 -7.98 -24.05
C VAL A 335 13.61 -8.81 -24.13
N GLU A 336 14.02 -9.44 -23.04
CA GLU A 336 15.21 -10.29 -22.99
C GLU A 336 15.10 -11.42 -24.02
N ASN A 337 13.97 -12.13 -24.05
CA ASN A 337 13.71 -13.23 -24.99
C ASN A 337 13.71 -12.72 -26.45
N ALA A 338 13.06 -11.59 -26.72
CA ALA A 338 13.01 -11.02 -28.07
C ALA A 338 14.38 -10.55 -28.57
N VAL A 339 15.23 -10.04 -27.67
CA VAL A 339 16.61 -9.65 -27.97
C VAL A 339 17.47 -10.89 -28.22
N ASP A 340 17.40 -11.89 -27.35
CA ASP A 340 18.16 -13.13 -27.47
C ASP A 340 17.80 -13.90 -28.75
N GLU A 341 16.51 -14.03 -29.10
CA GLU A 341 16.08 -14.70 -30.34
C GLU A 341 16.61 -13.97 -31.59
N LYS A 342 16.53 -12.64 -31.63
CA LYS A 342 17.04 -11.85 -32.75
C LYS A 342 18.55 -11.93 -32.88
N LEU A 343 19.28 -11.85 -31.76
CA LEU A 343 20.73 -11.98 -31.75
C LEU A 343 21.16 -13.38 -32.20
N LYS A 344 20.50 -14.44 -31.71
CA LYS A 344 20.74 -15.82 -32.17
C LYS A 344 20.60 -15.95 -33.68
N LYS A 345 19.49 -15.48 -34.25
CA LYS A 345 19.27 -15.51 -35.71
C LYS A 345 20.30 -14.68 -36.47
N SER A 346 20.63 -13.49 -35.98
CA SER A 346 21.64 -12.63 -36.61
C SER A 346 23.05 -13.25 -36.55
N ASN A 347 23.36 -14.00 -35.49
CA ASN A 347 24.67 -14.61 -35.27
C ASN A 347 24.85 -15.96 -35.97
N GLN A 348 23.77 -16.58 -36.50
CA GLN A 348 23.86 -17.77 -37.35
C GLN A 348 24.67 -17.54 -38.65
N GLY A 349 24.83 -16.28 -39.05
CA GLY A 349 25.66 -15.90 -40.16
C GLY A 349 25.10 -16.32 -41.52
N PHE A 350 25.98 -16.71 -42.45
CA PHE A 350 25.59 -17.08 -43.81
C PHE A 350 26.45 -18.22 -44.34
N ASP A 351 25.87 -19.04 -45.22
CA ASP A 351 26.59 -20.13 -45.87
C ASP A 351 27.23 -19.67 -47.19
N ILE A 352 28.41 -20.21 -47.44
CA ILE A 352 29.14 -20.10 -48.71
C ILE A 352 29.06 -21.45 -49.38
N LEU A 353 28.61 -21.45 -50.63
CA LEU A 353 28.45 -22.64 -51.46
C LEU A 353 29.39 -22.57 -52.65
N VAL A 354 30.08 -23.67 -52.96
CA VAL A 354 30.91 -23.80 -54.15
C VAL A 354 30.42 -24.98 -55.00
N GLY A 355 29.87 -24.70 -56.19
CA GLY A 355 29.38 -25.75 -57.09
C GLY A 355 27.96 -26.21 -56.76
N GLU A 356 27.72 -27.52 -56.76
CA GLU A 356 26.41 -28.11 -56.47
C GLU A 356 26.06 -28.01 -54.99
N ASP A 357 24.77 -27.80 -54.70
CA ASP A 357 24.22 -27.65 -53.35
C ASP A 357 24.28 -28.98 -52.56
N THR A 358 25.42 -29.23 -51.92
CA THR A 358 25.65 -30.39 -51.03
C THR A 358 26.29 -29.92 -49.72
N GLU A 359 26.21 -30.74 -48.66
CA GLU A 359 26.86 -30.41 -47.38
C GLU A 359 28.38 -30.28 -47.50
N GLU A 360 29.03 -31.08 -48.37
CA GLU A 360 30.48 -31.05 -48.61
C GLU A 360 30.96 -29.76 -49.30
N HIS A 361 30.06 -29.06 -50.00
CA HIS A 361 30.34 -27.81 -50.71
C HIS A 361 29.93 -26.56 -49.92
N ARG A 362 29.38 -26.73 -48.71
CA ARG A 362 28.95 -25.64 -47.84
C ARG A 362 29.96 -25.35 -46.74
N ALA A 363 30.19 -24.06 -46.49
CA ALA A 363 30.85 -23.58 -45.29
C ALA A 363 30.04 -22.42 -44.69
N ASN A 364 29.67 -22.53 -43.41
CA ASN A 364 29.02 -21.44 -42.69
C ASN A 364 30.06 -20.43 -42.21
N ILE A 365 29.79 -19.15 -42.43
CA ILE A 365 30.51 -18.04 -41.81
C ILE A 365 29.64 -17.47 -40.70
N ALA A 366 29.95 -17.85 -39.46
CA ALA A 366 29.20 -17.40 -38.29
C ALA A 366 29.44 -15.90 -38.00
N LEU A 367 28.42 -15.21 -37.52
CA LEU A 367 28.51 -13.80 -37.10
C LEU A 367 28.51 -13.69 -35.57
N GLY A 368 29.01 -12.58 -35.03
CA GLY A 368 28.99 -12.31 -33.59
C GLY A 368 30.11 -12.97 -32.77
N LYS A 369 31.12 -13.58 -33.41
CA LYS A 369 32.37 -14.00 -32.74
C LYS A 369 33.33 -12.81 -32.54
N ASP A 370 34.13 -12.85 -31.48
CA ASP A 370 35.15 -11.82 -31.19
C ASP A 370 36.18 -11.67 -32.32
N LYS A 371 36.53 -12.79 -32.97
CA LYS A 371 37.37 -12.82 -34.17
C LYS A 371 36.49 -13.11 -35.38
N LYS A 372 36.59 -12.24 -36.38
CA LYS A 372 35.88 -12.40 -37.65
C LYS A 372 36.42 -13.62 -38.40
N GLU A 373 35.51 -14.44 -38.90
CA GLU A 373 35.84 -15.46 -39.89
C GLU A 373 36.12 -14.80 -41.25
N THR A 374 36.98 -15.43 -42.05
CA THR A 374 37.43 -14.91 -43.34
C THR A 374 37.21 -15.94 -44.43
N VAL A 375 36.80 -15.47 -45.60
CA VAL A 375 36.66 -16.28 -46.82
C VAL A 375 37.86 -16.03 -47.70
N GLU A 376 38.57 -17.09 -48.07
CA GLU A 376 39.67 -17.01 -49.01
C GLU A 376 39.18 -17.34 -50.42
N PHE A 377 39.45 -16.45 -51.37
CA PHE A 377 39.26 -16.69 -52.80
C PHE A 377 40.63 -16.96 -53.41
N ALA A 378 41.03 -18.23 -53.48
CA ALA A 378 42.30 -18.62 -54.07
C ALA A 378 42.18 -18.76 -55.60
N ALA A 379 43.30 -18.58 -56.30
CA ALA A 379 43.46 -18.85 -57.73
C ALA A 379 44.46 -19.99 -57.96
N GLY A 380 44.19 -20.84 -58.96
CA GLY A 380 45.14 -21.85 -59.42
C GLY A 380 46.32 -21.24 -60.19
N ASN A 381 47.32 -22.06 -60.53
CA ASN A 381 48.61 -21.59 -61.09
C ASN A 381 48.50 -20.59 -62.25
N SER A 382 47.55 -20.75 -63.18
CA SER A 382 47.43 -19.93 -64.40
C SER A 382 46.39 -18.80 -64.29
N LEU A 383 45.81 -18.60 -63.11
CA LEU A 383 44.84 -17.55 -62.83
C LEU A 383 45.42 -16.57 -61.80
N ASP A 384 45.07 -15.30 -61.97
CA ASP A 384 45.22 -14.29 -60.92
C ASP A 384 43.86 -13.96 -60.33
N VAL A 385 43.87 -13.68 -59.03
CA VAL A 385 42.69 -13.20 -58.31
C VAL A 385 43.03 -11.87 -57.66
N THR A 386 42.17 -10.88 -57.89
CA THR A 386 42.28 -9.57 -57.25
C THR A 386 40.96 -9.21 -56.58
N LEU A 387 41.05 -8.48 -55.47
CA LEU A 387 39.91 -7.97 -54.74
C LEU A 387 39.84 -6.45 -54.90
N ASP A 388 38.82 -5.99 -55.62
CA ASP A 388 38.40 -4.60 -55.58
C ASP A 388 37.64 -4.37 -54.27
N LYS A 389 38.34 -3.80 -53.28
CA LYS A 389 37.81 -3.58 -51.92
C LYS A 389 36.67 -2.57 -51.90
N ASP A 390 36.65 -1.62 -52.82
CA ASP A 390 35.63 -0.57 -52.82
C ASP A 390 34.32 -1.16 -53.34
N ASN A 391 34.38 -1.85 -54.48
CA ASN A 391 33.21 -2.44 -55.12
C ASN A 391 32.85 -3.85 -54.62
N LYS A 392 33.64 -4.42 -53.70
CA LYS A 392 33.46 -5.79 -53.16
C LYS A 392 33.44 -6.85 -54.26
N LYS A 393 34.27 -6.66 -55.29
CA LYS A 393 34.33 -7.54 -56.47
C LYS A 393 35.60 -8.38 -56.45
N VAL A 394 35.41 -9.69 -56.52
CA VAL A 394 36.51 -10.64 -56.80
C VAL A 394 36.64 -10.77 -58.31
N ILE A 395 37.83 -10.55 -58.83
CA ILE A 395 38.11 -10.62 -60.27
C ILE A 395 39.11 -11.75 -60.50
N TYR A 396 38.70 -12.73 -61.29
CA TYR A 396 39.58 -13.75 -61.83
C TYR A 396 40.00 -13.35 -63.24
N SER A 397 41.31 -13.34 -63.49
CA SER A 397 41.89 -13.13 -64.82
C SER A 397 42.86 -14.25 -65.14
N LEU A 398 43.03 -14.54 -66.43
CA LEU A 398 44.19 -15.32 -66.86
C LEU A 398 45.44 -14.48 -66.63
N LYS A 399 46.52 -15.14 -66.25
CA LYS A 399 47.86 -14.54 -66.25
C LYS A 399 48.27 -14.23 -67.70
N ASP A 400 49.19 -13.27 -67.86
CA ASP A 400 49.80 -12.98 -69.17
C ASP A 400 50.49 -14.22 -69.74
N ASP A 401 51.19 -14.96 -68.87
CA ASP A 401 51.79 -16.26 -69.18
C ASP A 401 50.95 -17.40 -68.60
N ILE A 402 50.44 -18.27 -69.49
CA ILE A 402 49.70 -19.47 -69.10
C ILE A 402 50.65 -20.64 -69.03
N GLU A 403 51.11 -20.96 -67.83
CA GLU A 403 51.80 -22.21 -67.56
C GLU A 403 50.78 -23.35 -67.45
N VAL A 404 50.95 -24.37 -68.29
CA VAL A 404 50.15 -25.61 -68.25
C VAL A 404 51.10 -26.76 -67.91
N GLY A 405 50.73 -27.54 -66.90
CA GLY A 405 51.65 -28.51 -66.29
C GLY A 405 52.31 -27.96 -65.03
N LYS A 406 53.19 -28.75 -64.43
CA LYS A 406 53.98 -28.34 -63.27
C LYS A 406 55.41 -28.82 -63.44
N GLU A 407 56.37 -27.94 -63.29
CA GLU A 407 57.78 -28.35 -63.22
C GLU A 407 58.01 -29.26 -62.00
N GLY A 408 58.90 -30.23 -62.14
CA GLY A 408 59.30 -31.08 -61.03
C GLY A 408 60.16 -30.31 -60.05
N GLN A 409 59.89 -30.44 -58.75
CA GLN A 409 60.86 -30.00 -57.74
C GLN A 409 62.01 -31.01 -57.64
N PRO A 410 63.20 -30.63 -57.12
CA PRO A 410 64.32 -31.56 -56.98
C PRO A 410 63.90 -32.86 -56.27
N GLY A 411 63.97 -34.00 -56.99
CA GLY A 411 63.58 -35.32 -56.48
C GLY A 411 62.14 -35.77 -56.76
N GLN A 412 61.30 -34.95 -57.40
CA GLN A 412 59.95 -35.34 -57.86
C GLN A 412 59.76 -34.99 -59.33
N ALA A 413 59.17 -35.91 -60.10
CA ALA A 413 58.83 -35.63 -61.50
C ALA A 413 57.74 -34.56 -61.59
N GLY A 414 57.90 -33.63 -62.53
CA GLY A 414 56.85 -32.69 -62.92
C GLY A 414 55.65 -33.40 -63.57
N LYS A 415 54.58 -32.64 -63.82
CA LYS A 415 53.44 -33.11 -64.62
C LYS A 415 53.45 -32.37 -65.96
N ASP A 416 53.46 -33.14 -67.04
CA ASP A 416 53.43 -32.61 -68.41
C ASP A 416 52.16 -31.77 -68.64
N GLY A 417 52.35 -30.59 -69.22
CA GLY A 417 51.26 -29.74 -69.66
C GLY A 417 50.63 -30.26 -70.94
N LYS A 418 49.30 -30.15 -71.06
CA LYS A 418 48.59 -30.47 -72.30
C LYS A 418 47.57 -29.40 -72.62
N VAL A 419 47.70 -28.79 -73.78
CA VAL A 419 46.68 -27.89 -74.35
C VAL A 419 46.01 -28.63 -75.50
N THR A 420 44.68 -28.61 -75.53
CA THR A 420 43.91 -29.17 -76.65
C THR A 420 42.87 -28.14 -77.09
N VAL A 421 42.98 -27.69 -78.34
CA VAL A 421 42.01 -26.84 -78.99
C VAL A 421 41.15 -27.75 -79.88
N ASN A 422 39.87 -27.89 -79.53
CA ASN A 422 38.92 -28.73 -80.27
C ASN A 422 38.19 -27.91 -81.33
N GLY A 423 38.15 -28.41 -82.56
CA GLY A 423 37.26 -27.95 -83.63
C GLY A 423 35.92 -28.69 -83.60
N LYS A 424 34.94 -28.15 -84.33
CA LYS A 424 33.53 -28.60 -84.30
C LYS A 424 33.35 -30.04 -84.82
N ASP A 425 34.22 -30.50 -85.71
CA ASP A 425 34.07 -31.75 -86.46
C ASP A 425 35.20 -32.77 -86.15
N GLY A 426 35.67 -32.82 -84.90
CA GLY A 426 36.73 -33.75 -84.48
C GLY A 426 38.14 -33.34 -84.88
N GLU A 427 38.28 -32.18 -85.52
CA GLU A 427 39.54 -31.46 -85.69
C GLU A 427 40.12 -31.12 -84.33
N LYS A 428 41.42 -31.23 -84.19
CA LYS A 428 42.08 -30.83 -82.94
C LYS A 428 43.50 -30.37 -83.19
N VAL A 429 43.94 -29.39 -82.41
CA VAL A 429 45.35 -29.07 -82.23
C VAL A 429 45.72 -29.39 -80.79
N THR A 430 46.73 -30.23 -80.61
CA THR A 430 47.25 -30.60 -79.30
C THR A 430 48.68 -30.12 -79.16
N ILE A 431 49.00 -29.49 -78.03
CA ILE A 431 50.36 -29.19 -77.61
C ILE A 431 50.63 -30.04 -76.37
N ASP A 432 51.59 -30.94 -76.47
CA ASP A 432 51.98 -31.87 -75.41
C ASP A 432 53.39 -31.54 -74.92
N GLY A 433 53.48 -31.12 -73.65
CA GLY A 433 54.74 -30.75 -73.00
C GLY A 433 55.69 -31.92 -72.79
N LYS A 434 55.21 -33.18 -72.85
CA LYS A 434 56.04 -34.37 -72.63
C LYS A 434 57.24 -34.46 -73.57
N ASP A 435 56.99 -34.26 -74.87
CA ASP A 435 57.98 -34.37 -75.94
C ASP A 435 58.06 -33.07 -76.78
N GLY A 436 57.45 -31.98 -76.32
CA GLY A 436 57.31 -30.73 -77.08
C GLY A 436 56.56 -30.95 -78.40
N LYS A 437 55.56 -31.84 -78.37
CA LYS A 437 54.86 -32.31 -79.57
C LYS A 437 53.66 -31.43 -79.86
N ILE A 438 53.60 -30.87 -81.07
CA ILE A 438 52.44 -30.14 -81.57
C ILE A 438 51.80 -31.00 -82.66
N GLU A 439 50.54 -31.37 -82.50
CA GLU A 439 49.81 -32.17 -83.47
C GLU A 439 48.50 -31.52 -83.86
N SER A 440 48.35 -31.21 -85.14
CA SER A 440 47.04 -30.91 -85.72
C SER A 440 46.51 -32.14 -86.45
N LYS A 441 45.23 -32.45 -86.24
CA LYS A 441 44.49 -33.43 -87.04
C LYS A 441 43.28 -32.75 -87.65
N ALA A 442 43.19 -32.77 -88.97
CA ALA A 442 42.05 -32.32 -89.73
C ALA A 442 40.99 -33.43 -89.85
N LYS A 443 39.77 -33.05 -90.24
CA LYS A 443 38.63 -33.96 -90.38
C LYS A 443 38.86 -35.09 -91.40
N ASP A 444 39.57 -34.79 -92.48
CA ASP A 444 39.88 -35.72 -93.56
C ASP A 444 40.94 -36.78 -93.18
N GLY A 445 41.54 -36.66 -91.99
CA GLY A 445 42.62 -37.54 -91.53
C GLY A 445 44.01 -36.96 -91.77
N THR A 446 44.11 -35.78 -92.41
CA THR A 446 45.38 -35.08 -92.60
C THR A 446 45.95 -34.67 -91.24
N THR A 447 47.21 -34.96 -91.00
CA THR A 447 47.92 -34.59 -89.77
C THR A 447 49.11 -33.71 -90.07
N VAL A 448 49.41 -32.79 -89.16
CA VAL A 448 50.69 -32.09 -89.11
C VAL A 448 51.22 -32.27 -87.71
N THR A 449 52.44 -32.78 -87.60
CA THR A 449 53.10 -33.07 -86.33
C THR A 449 54.44 -32.36 -86.32
N VAL A 450 54.65 -31.51 -85.32
CA VAL A 450 55.97 -31.04 -84.91
C VAL A 450 56.35 -31.85 -83.67
N ASN A 451 57.51 -32.48 -83.67
CA ASN A 451 58.02 -33.20 -82.51
C ASN A 451 59.35 -32.55 -82.09
N GLY A 452 59.29 -31.77 -81.00
CA GLY A 452 60.45 -31.06 -80.47
C GLY A 452 61.57 -32.00 -80.00
N LYS A 453 61.24 -33.16 -79.44
CA LYS A 453 62.22 -34.16 -78.98
C LYS A 453 63.18 -34.61 -80.08
N ASP A 454 62.62 -34.89 -81.26
CA ASP A 454 63.36 -35.45 -82.39
C ASP A 454 63.70 -34.39 -83.45
N GLY A 455 63.25 -33.15 -83.27
CA GLY A 455 63.45 -32.04 -84.22
C GLY A 455 62.75 -32.29 -85.57
N THR A 456 61.67 -33.07 -85.57
CA THR A 456 60.97 -33.46 -86.81
C THR A 456 59.70 -32.64 -87.02
N VAL A 457 59.43 -32.28 -88.26
CA VAL A 457 58.18 -31.64 -88.71
C VAL A 457 57.63 -32.50 -89.83
N GLY A 458 56.50 -33.15 -89.60
CA GLY A 458 55.86 -34.05 -90.54
C GLY A 458 54.45 -33.61 -90.88
N ALA A 459 54.03 -33.82 -92.11
CA ALA A 459 52.62 -33.84 -92.49
C ALA A 459 52.30 -35.18 -93.13
N THR A 460 51.14 -35.73 -92.80
CA THR A 460 50.57 -36.91 -93.48
C THR A 460 49.23 -36.50 -94.06
N GLY A 461 49.10 -36.54 -95.39
CA GLY A 461 47.84 -36.32 -96.06
C GLY A 461 46.85 -37.45 -95.80
N ALA A 462 45.56 -37.18 -95.99
CA ALA A 462 44.50 -38.19 -95.91
C ALA A 462 44.73 -39.40 -96.83
N ASP A 463 45.42 -39.19 -97.94
CA ASP A 463 45.79 -40.22 -98.92
C ASP A 463 46.94 -41.13 -98.45
N GLY A 464 47.65 -40.77 -97.37
CA GLY A 464 48.82 -41.48 -96.87
C GLY A 464 50.16 -40.95 -97.41
N THR A 465 50.14 -39.90 -98.24
CA THR A 465 51.35 -39.20 -98.66
C THR A 465 51.96 -38.49 -97.46
N THR A 466 53.26 -38.68 -97.23
CA THR A 466 53.97 -38.04 -96.11
C THR A 466 55.02 -37.07 -96.60
N VAL A 467 55.20 -35.98 -95.87
CA VAL A 467 56.34 -35.07 -96.00
C VAL A 467 56.93 -34.88 -94.61
N THR A 468 58.21 -35.16 -94.45
CA THR A 468 58.92 -35.07 -93.17
C THR A 468 60.19 -34.27 -93.35
N MET A 469 60.37 -33.28 -92.50
CA MET A 469 61.63 -32.58 -92.31
C MET A 469 62.24 -33.03 -90.99
N ASN A 470 63.54 -33.30 -90.98
CA ASN A 470 64.28 -33.65 -89.77
C ASN A 470 65.42 -32.64 -89.61
N GLY A 471 65.28 -31.74 -88.64
CA GLY A 471 66.27 -30.69 -88.37
C GLY A 471 67.59 -31.23 -87.81
N LYS A 472 67.57 -32.38 -87.10
CA LYS A 472 68.78 -33.00 -86.56
C LYS A 472 69.66 -33.56 -87.68
N ASP A 473 69.04 -34.15 -88.69
CA ASP A 473 69.72 -34.77 -89.82
C ASP A 473 69.88 -33.84 -91.03
N GLY A 474 69.17 -32.71 -91.05
CA GLY A 474 69.19 -31.77 -92.18
C GLY A 474 68.50 -32.33 -93.43
N THR A 475 67.58 -33.28 -93.25
CA THR A 475 66.91 -34.00 -94.34
C THR A 475 65.47 -33.54 -94.50
N ILE A 476 65.00 -33.49 -95.75
CA ILE A 476 63.61 -33.24 -96.13
C ILE A 476 63.20 -34.38 -97.05
N GLY A 477 62.27 -35.21 -96.60
CA GLY A 477 61.81 -36.39 -97.30
C GLY A 477 60.31 -36.34 -97.58
N GLY A 478 59.89 -36.68 -98.79
CA GLY A 478 58.52 -37.01 -99.12
C GLY A 478 58.39 -38.49 -99.46
N LYS A 479 57.33 -39.15 -99.02
CA LYS A 479 56.99 -40.51 -99.44
C LYS A 479 55.57 -40.53 -100.00
N GLY A 480 55.46 -40.86 -101.27
CA GLY A 480 54.19 -41.12 -101.93
C GLY A 480 53.59 -42.45 -101.46
N VAL A 481 52.27 -42.56 -101.63
CA VAL A 481 51.48 -43.77 -101.32
C VAL A 481 51.94 -45.00 -102.09
N ASP A 482 52.49 -44.79 -103.28
CA ASP A 482 53.05 -45.78 -104.18
C ASP A 482 54.40 -46.33 -103.69
N GLY A 483 54.99 -45.71 -102.66
CA GLY A 483 56.31 -46.05 -102.12
C GLY A 483 57.45 -45.26 -102.76
N THR A 484 57.17 -44.35 -103.69
CA THR A 484 58.16 -43.41 -104.23
C THR A 484 58.62 -42.48 -103.11
N THR A 485 59.93 -42.38 -102.90
CA THR A 485 60.52 -41.45 -101.93
C THR A 485 61.32 -40.37 -102.64
N VAL A 486 61.20 -39.12 -102.18
CA VAL A 486 62.06 -38.01 -102.59
C VAL A 486 62.73 -37.49 -101.34
N THR A 487 64.05 -37.51 -101.28
CA THR A 487 64.82 -37.07 -100.12
C THR A 487 65.85 -36.05 -100.55
N MET A 488 65.79 -34.87 -99.93
CA MET A 488 66.85 -33.88 -99.94
C MET A 488 67.64 -34.02 -98.65
N ASN A 489 68.97 -33.99 -98.74
CA ASN A 489 69.87 -33.91 -97.61
C ASN A 489 70.73 -32.67 -97.76
N ALA A 490 70.46 -31.67 -96.92
CA ALA A 490 71.15 -30.39 -96.95
C ALA A 490 72.60 -30.48 -96.44
N LYS A 491 72.94 -31.47 -95.59
CA LYS A 491 74.32 -31.66 -95.11
C LYS A 491 75.26 -32.06 -96.24
N ASP A 492 74.79 -32.96 -97.10
CA ASP A 492 75.60 -33.50 -98.19
C ASP A 492 75.31 -32.81 -99.54
N GLY A 493 74.33 -31.90 -99.57
CA GLY A 493 73.92 -31.19 -100.78
C GLY A 493 73.29 -32.09 -101.85
N THR A 494 72.66 -33.19 -101.42
CA THR A 494 72.10 -34.21 -102.32
C THR A 494 70.58 -34.16 -102.39
N ILE A 495 70.01 -34.47 -103.54
CA ILE A 495 68.58 -34.67 -103.77
C ILE A 495 68.41 -35.99 -104.50
N GLY A 496 67.74 -36.95 -103.86
CA GLY A 496 67.44 -38.25 -104.41
C GLY A 496 65.94 -38.44 -104.60
N ALA A 497 65.53 -39.02 -105.72
CA ALA A 497 64.23 -39.66 -105.87
C ALA A 497 64.47 -41.16 -106.05
N GLN A 498 63.75 -41.99 -105.32
CA GLN A 498 63.82 -43.44 -105.38
C GLN A 498 62.39 -43.95 -105.57
N GLY A 499 62.13 -44.52 -106.74
CA GLY A 499 60.87 -45.18 -107.03
C GLY A 499 60.68 -46.42 -106.14
N PRO A 500 59.45 -46.95 -106.09
CA PRO A 500 59.12 -48.05 -105.20
C PRO A 500 59.90 -49.31 -105.52
N LYS A 501 59.99 -50.19 -104.53
CA LYS A 501 60.61 -51.50 -104.72
C LYS A 501 59.80 -52.31 -105.74
N GLY A 502 60.50 -53.04 -106.61
CA GLY A 502 59.89 -53.97 -107.53
C GLY A 502 59.17 -55.12 -106.80
N ALA A 503 58.37 -55.91 -107.52
CA ALA A 503 57.69 -57.07 -106.94
C ALA A 503 58.64 -58.11 -106.30
N ASN A 504 59.91 -58.10 -106.72
CA ASN A 504 61.01 -58.88 -106.16
C ASN A 504 61.60 -58.31 -104.85
N GLY A 505 61.08 -57.18 -104.36
CA GLY A 505 61.56 -56.49 -103.15
C GLY A 505 62.85 -55.69 -103.33
N LYS A 506 63.40 -55.62 -104.54
CA LYS A 506 64.64 -54.88 -104.84
C LYS A 506 64.37 -53.43 -105.20
N ASP A 507 65.39 -52.58 -105.08
CA ASP A 507 65.27 -51.14 -105.26
C ASP A 507 64.81 -50.78 -106.67
N GLY A 508 63.82 -49.88 -106.74
CA GLY A 508 63.28 -49.35 -107.99
C GLY A 508 64.24 -48.40 -108.70
N ALA A 509 63.75 -47.77 -109.76
CA ALA A 509 64.53 -46.74 -110.44
C ALA A 509 64.76 -45.54 -109.50
N SER A 510 65.96 -44.97 -109.52
CA SER A 510 66.31 -43.78 -108.75
C SER A 510 67.09 -42.76 -109.54
N VAL A 511 67.02 -41.53 -109.07
CA VAL A 511 67.79 -40.40 -109.55
C VAL A 511 68.40 -39.72 -108.34
N THR A 512 69.72 -39.60 -108.29
CA THR A 512 70.42 -38.86 -107.25
C THR A 512 71.20 -37.73 -107.88
N ILE A 513 70.87 -36.51 -107.48
CA ILE A 513 71.61 -35.29 -107.80
C ILE A 513 72.51 -34.99 -106.61
N ASN A 514 73.81 -34.97 -106.83
CA ASN A 514 74.78 -34.51 -105.85
C ASN A 514 75.26 -33.11 -106.26
N GLY A 515 74.71 -32.08 -105.61
CA GLY A 515 75.05 -30.69 -105.91
C GLY A 515 76.48 -30.32 -105.55
N LYS A 516 77.08 -30.98 -104.55
CA LYS A 516 78.49 -30.77 -104.18
C LYS A 516 79.42 -31.22 -105.31
N ASP A 517 79.10 -32.35 -105.92
CA ASP A 517 79.95 -32.95 -106.94
C ASP A 517 79.50 -32.64 -108.37
N GLY A 518 78.33 -32.03 -108.57
CA GLY A 518 77.77 -31.70 -109.89
C GLY A 518 77.31 -32.93 -110.68
N ILE A 519 77.17 -34.09 -110.03
CA ILE A 519 76.88 -35.38 -110.68
C ILE A 519 75.41 -35.72 -110.47
N THR A 520 74.73 -36.11 -111.55
CA THR A 520 73.40 -36.71 -111.50
C THR A 520 73.47 -38.17 -111.92
N THR A 521 73.12 -39.08 -111.01
CA THR A 521 73.12 -40.51 -111.28
C THR A 521 71.69 -41.01 -111.41
N ILE A 522 71.31 -41.48 -112.59
CA ILE A 522 70.06 -42.17 -112.86
C ILE A 522 70.33 -43.67 -112.85
N THR A 523 69.72 -44.37 -111.90
CA THR A 523 69.82 -45.82 -111.77
C THR A 523 68.47 -46.43 -112.13
N GLY A 524 68.43 -47.33 -113.12
CA GLY A 524 67.25 -48.13 -113.42
C GLY A 524 66.92 -49.11 -112.29
N ALA A 525 65.72 -49.69 -112.33
CA ALA A 525 65.31 -50.70 -111.35
C ALA A 525 66.24 -51.92 -111.37
N THR A 526 66.44 -52.52 -110.20
CA THR A 526 67.30 -53.71 -110.06
C THR A 526 66.55 -54.96 -110.50
N ASP A 527 67.14 -55.75 -111.39
CA ASP A 527 66.58 -57.00 -111.87
C ASP A 527 66.76 -58.17 -110.88
N ASP A 528 66.13 -59.30 -111.17
CA ASP A 528 66.16 -60.49 -110.30
C ASP A 528 67.57 -61.06 -110.11
N LYS A 529 68.54 -60.67 -110.96
CA LYS A 529 69.94 -61.08 -110.93
C LYS A 529 70.87 -60.02 -110.32
N ASP A 530 70.32 -59.02 -109.64
CA ASP A 530 71.05 -57.91 -108.99
C ASP A 530 71.79 -56.99 -109.98
N LYS A 531 71.36 -56.96 -111.25
CA LYS A 531 71.89 -56.04 -112.25
C LYS A 531 70.98 -54.83 -112.37
N LYS A 532 71.59 -53.67 -112.60
CA LYS A 532 70.89 -52.41 -112.84
C LYS A 532 71.67 -51.56 -113.83
N ASN A 533 70.94 -50.78 -114.63
CA ASN A 533 71.53 -49.81 -115.52
C ASN A 533 71.83 -48.54 -114.72
N VAL A 534 73.06 -48.04 -114.78
CA VAL A 534 73.44 -46.79 -114.13
C VAL A 534 73.92 -45.83 -115.20
N ILE A 535 73.31 -44.65 -115.26
CA ILE A 535 73.72 -43.53 -116.09
C ILE A 535 74.20 -42.44 -115.13
N ALA A 536 75.47 -42.07 -115.21
CA ALA A 536 76.01 -40.95 -114.44
C ALA A 536 76.28 -39.79 -115.39
N LEU A 537 75.59 -38.67 -115.17
CA LEU A 537 75.75 -37.45 -115.92
C LEU A 537 76.65 -36.52 -115.09
N ASP A 538 77.87 -36.27 -115.58
CA ASP A 538 78.78 -35.31 -114.98
C ASP A 538 78.55 -33.91 -115.56
N GLY A 539 77.99 -33.02 -114.74
CA GLY A 539 77.71 -31.65 -115.11
C GLY A 539 78.90 -30.69 -114.92
N LYS A 540 80.01 -31.11 -114.29
CA LYS A 540 81.15 -30.20 -113.99
C LYS A 540 81.82 -29.65 -115.25
N ASP A 541 81.85 -30.44 -116.33
CA ASP A 541 82.60 -30.12 -117.56
C ASP A 541 81.71 -29.92 -118.81
N GLY A 542 80.38 -29.91 -118.64
CA GLY A 542 79.44 -29.51 -119.70
C GLY A 542 79.33 -30.42 -120.94
N LYS A 543 79.71 -31.70 -120.86
CA LYS A 543 79.49 -32.70 -121.94
C LYS A 543 78.85 -33.98 -121.40
N MET A 544 77.81 -34.47 -122.08
CA MET A 544 77.16 -35.75 -121.77
C MET A 544 77.93 -36.92 -122.41
N GLY A 545 78.28 -37.92 -121.60
CA GLY A 545 78.88 -39.19 -122.01
C GLY A 545 78.14 -40.36 -121.38
#